data_AF-A0A7W3ZGN1-F1
#
_entry.id   AF-A0A7W3ZGN1-F1
#
_cell.length_a   1.000
_cell.length_b   1.000
_cell.length_c   1.000
_cell.angle_alpha   90.00
_cell.angle_beta   90.00
_cell.angle_gamma   90.00
#
_symmetry.space_group_name_H-M   'P 1'
#
loop_
_entity.id
_entity.type
_entity.pdbx_description
1 polymer ?
#
loop_
_entity_poly.entity_id
_entity_poly.type
_entity_poly.pdbx_seq_one_letter_code
_entity_poly.pdbx_strand_id
1 'polypeptide(L)'
;VHLHVHTEYSMLDGAAKIGPLFAEAARLGMPAVGMTDHGNMYGGDEFYQTSKKHGIKPIIGIEAYVAPESRFHKKPVFWGQASQRGSDEFGEGGDVSGGGAYTHMTMVAGNATGLRNLFKLSSLASIQGYYRKPRMDRELIAENAEGIIATTGCPSGEVQTRLRLGQREAAIQAASDYKDIFGAGNFFLELMDHGLPIERSVREGLLEIGKLLDLPPLATNDSHYVTKDQADTHSALLCVQAGKTLNDPTRFKFDGDGYFLKSAEEMREYWDKEVPGAADNTLLIAERVESYEDVYTHKDRMPVFDVPEGHT
;
A
#
# COMPACT_ATOMS: atom_id res chain seq x y z
N VAL A 1 1.09 11.73 -9.53
CA VAL A 1 -0.13 10.97 -9.17
C VAL A 1 0.18 10.23 -7.88
N HIS A 2 -0.66 10.34 -6.85
CA HIS A 2 -0.44 9.55 -5.63
C HIS A 2 -0.99 8.14 -5.82
N LEU A 3 -0.16 7.13 -5.57
CA LEU A 3 -0.50 5.71 -5.74
C LEU A 3 -0.70 4.98 -4.40
N HIS A 4 0.02 5.40 -3.36
CA HIS A 4 -0.10 4.90 -1.99
C HIS A 4 -0.95 5.87 -1.17
N VAL A 5 -2.23 5.55 -1.02
CA VAL A 5 -3.26 6.43 -0.47
C VAL A 5 -4.24 5.62 0.37
N HIS A 6 -4.36 5.95 1.64
CA HIS A 6 -5.32 5.37 2.57
C HIS A 6 -6.57 6.23 2.64
N THR A 7 -7.72 5.61 2.37
CA THR A 7 -9.04 6.23 2.48
C THR A 7 -9.64 6.01 3.86
N GLU A 8 -10.85 6.51 4.09
CA GLU A 8 -11.63 6.20 5.30
C GLU A 8 -11.94 4.69 5.48
N TYR A 9 -11.70 3.86 4.46
CA TYR A 9 -11.80 2.40 4.53
C TYR A 9 -10.57 1.70 5.13
N SER A 10 -9.44 2.39 5.30
CA SER A 10 -8.42 2.03 6.29
C SER A 10 -8.97 2.32 7.70
N MET A 11 -9.92 1.49 8.16
CA MET A 11 -10.70 1.78 9.35
C MET A 11 -9.83 2.06 10.59
N LEU A 12 -10.18 3.14 11.29
CA LEU A 12 -9.49 3.64 12.48
C LEU A 12 -8.06 4.12 12.24
N ASP A 13 -7.70 4.43 11.00
CA ASP A 13 -6.37 4.86 10.62
C ASP A 13 -6.44 5.90 9.49
N GLY A 14 -6.88 5.52 8.29
CA GLY A 14 -7.13 6.45 7.21
C GLY A 14 -8.31 7.39 7.49
N ALA A 15 -8.09 8.68 7.25
CA ALA A 15 -9.04 9.78 7.43
C ALA A 15 -9.44 10.44 6.10
N ALA A 16 -8.84 10.04 4.98
CA ALA A 16 -9.14 10.64 3.67
C ALA A 16 -10.48 10.14 3.12
N LYS A 17 -11.50 10.98 3.22
CA LYS A 17 -12.81 10.66 2.62
C LYS A 17 -12.76 10.65 1.10
N ILE A 18 -13.40 9.69 0.45
CA ILE A 18 -13.28 9.47 -1.00
C ILE A 18 -13.70 10.71 -1.81
N GLY A 19 -14.85 11.31 -1.51
CA GLY A 19 -15.32 12.51 -2.22
C GLY A 19 -14.34 13.69 -2.12
N PRO A 20 -13.97 14.14 -0.92
CA PRO A 20 -12.93 15.16 -0.72
C PRO A 20 -11.57 14.82 -1.34
N LEU A 21 -11.15 13.56 -1.30
CA LEU A 21 -9.92 13.09 -1.94
C LEU A 21 -9.92 13.35 -3.45
N PHE A 22 -11.00 12.97 -4.14
CA PHE A 22 -11.14 13.23 -5.59
C PHE A 22 -11.26 14.72 -5.91
N ALA A 23 -11.94 15.50 -5.06
CA ALA A 23 -12.02 16.95 -5.22
C ALA A 23 -10.64 17.61 -5.11
N GLU A 24 -9.81 17.16 -4.17
CA GLU A 24 -8.46 17.67 -3.99
C GLU A 24 -7.53 17.24 -5.14
N ALA A 25 -7.58 15.99 -5.57
CA ALA A 25 -6.84 15.52 -6.74
C ALA A 25 -7.17 16.35 -7.99
N ALA A 26 -8.45 16.66 -8.21
CA ALA A 26 -8.90 17.53 -9.29
C ALA A 26 -8.39 18.97 -9.13
N ARG A 27 -8.47 19.55 -7.92
CA ARG A 27 -7.96 20.89 -7.60
C ARG A 27 -6.46 21.02 -7.88
N LEU A 28 -5.70 19.96 -7.57
CA LEU A 28 -4.25 19.86 -7.80
C LEU A 28 -3.89 19.49 -9.25
N GLY A 29 -4.87 19.31 -10.14
CA GLY A 29 -4.64 18.98 -11.56
C GLY A 29 -4.06 17.59 -11.79
N MET A 30 -4.29 16.63 -10.88
CA MET A 30 -3.82 15.26 -11.05
C MET A 30 -4.72 14.48 -12.02
N PRO A 31 -4.18 13.72 -12.99
CA PRO A 31 -5.00 12.95 -13.93
C PRO A 31 -5.58 11.66 -13.32
N ALA A 32 -5.02 11.20 -12.20
CA ALA A 32 -5.36 9.96 -11.53
C ALA A 32 -5.07 10.04 -10.02
N VAL A 33 -5.67 9.16 -9.23
CA VAL A 33 -5.36 8.97 -7.80
C VAL A 33 -5.59 7.51 -7.38
N GLY A 34 -4.74 7.02 -6.47
CA GLY A 34 -4.74 5.67 -5.94
C GLY A 34 -5.68 5.44 -4.76
N MET A 35 -6.00 4.17 -4.52
CA MET A 35 -6.61 3.65 -3.29
C MET A 35 -5.85 2.40 -2.87
N THR A 36 -5.19 2.41 -1.73
CA THR A 36 -4.38 1.30 -1.20
C THR A 36 -4.67 1.10 0.28
N ASP A 37 -5.94 0.85 0.62
CA ASP A 37 -6.35 0.67 2.01
C ASP A 37 -5.69 -0.54 2.67
N HIS A 38 -5.55 -0.48 3.99
CA HIS A 38 -4.91 -1.52 4.78
C HIS A 38 -5.70 -2.84 4.78
N GLY A 39 -5.16 -3.84 4.09
CA GLY A 39 -5.62 -5.23 4.12
C GLY A 39 -7.03 -5.46 3.58
N ASN A 40 -7.64 -4.47 2.92
CA ASN A 40 -9.00 -4.56 2.40
C ASN A 40 -9.19 -3.75 1.12
N MET A 41 -10.32 -3.95 0.45
CA MET A 41 -10.74 -3.19 -0.73
C MET A 41 -12.20 -2.74 -0.60
N TYR A 42 -12.65 -2.43 0.62
CA TYR A 42 -14.06 -2.14 0.91
C TYR A 42 -14.57 -0.92 0.14
N GLY A 43 -13.72 0.09 -0.05
CA GLY A 43 -14.03 1.29 -0.80
C GLY A 43 -13.99 1.15 -2.32
N GLY A 44 -13.64 -0.02 -2.87
CA GLY A 44 -13.34 -0.18 -4.30
C GLY A 44 -14.46 0.29 -5.24
N ASP A 45 -15.71 -0.08 -4.95
CA ASP A 45 -16.87 0.35 -5.75
C ASP A 45 -17.14 1.85 -5.59
N GLU A 46 -17.21 2.38 -4.36
CA GLU A 46 -17.43 3.81 -4.13
C GLU A 46 -16.32 4.66 -4.79
N PHE A 47 -15.07 4.22 -4.68
CA PHE A 47 -13.92 4.88 -5.29
C PHE A 47 -14.05 4.90 -6.81
N TYR A 48 -14.39 3.77 -7.43
CA TYR A 48 -14.64 3.68 -8.87
C TYR A 48 -15.78 4.60 -9.29
N GLN A 49 -16.96 4.53 -8.65
CA GLN A 49 -18.12 5.34 -9.01
C GLN A 49 -17.86 6.84 -8.82
N THR A 50 -17.14 7.22 -7.76
CA THR A 50 -16.79 8.62 -7.49
C THR A 50 -15.79 9.15 -8.50
N SER A 51 -14.82 8.34 -8.93
CA SER A 51 -13.86 8.71 -9.98
C SER A 51 -14.55 9.18 -11.27
N LYS A 52 -15.62 8.50 -11.69
CA LYS A 52 -16.40 8.82 -12.89
C LYS A 52 -17.08 10.20 -12.78
N LYS A 53 -17.50 10.59 -11.57
CA LYS A 53 -18.13 11.91 -11.31
C LYS A 53 -17.12 13.06 -11.40
N HIS A 54 -15.87 12.81 -11.03
CA HIS A 54 -14.80 13.81 -11.04
C HIS A 54 -13.96 13.82 -12.32
N GLY A 55 -14.10 12.82 -13.19
CA GLY A 55 -13.29 12.70 -14.40
C GLY A 55 -11.81 12.40 -14.12
N ILE A 56 -11.52 11.82 -12.96
CA ILE A 56 -10.17 11.43 -12.52
C ILE A 56 -10.05 9.93 -12.66
N LYS A 57 -8.93 9.43 -13.20
CA LYS A 57 -8.73 7.99 -13.37
C LYS A 57 -8.50 7.31 -12.00
N PRO A 58 -9.30 6.29 -11.63
CA PRO A 58 -9.06 5.55 -10.40
C PRO A 58 -7.91 4.55 -10.60
N ILE A 59 -7.02 4.44 -9.62
CA ILE A 59 -6.03 3.37 -9.54
C ILE A 59 -6.34 2.56 -8.29
N ILE A 60 -6.94 1.39 -8.47
CA ILE A 60 -7.50 0.61 -7.34
C ILE A 60 -6.49 -0.44 -6.92
N GLY A 61 -6.20 -0.46 -5.63
CA GLY A 61 -5.20 -1.31 -5.01
C GLY A 61 -5.53 -1.67 -3.57
N ILE A 62 -4.52 -2.16 -2.87
CA ILE A 62 -4.54 -2.59 -1.47
C ILE A 62 -3.11 -2.45 -0.93
N GLU A 63 -2.97 -1.97 0.30
CA GLU A 63 -1.74 -2.19 1.05
C GLU A 63 -1.91 -3.49 1.84
N ALA A 64 -1.39 -4.58 1.29
CA ALA A 64 -1.57 -5.91 1.82
C ALA A 64 -0.76 -6.12 3.09
N TYR A 65 -1.35 -6.80 4.06
CA TYR A 65 -0.57 -7.40 5.14
C TYR A 65 0.01 -8.74 4.65
N VAL A 66 1.33 -8.86 4.64
CA VAL A 66 2.03 -10.07 4.21
C VAL A 66 2.59 -10.80 5.43
N ALA A 67 2.25 -12.08 5.58
CA ALA A 67 2.76 -12.90 6.66
C ALA A 67 4.27 -13.09 6.52
N PRO A 68 5.04 -13.08 7.63
CA PRO A 68 6.49 -13.28 7.60
C PRO A 68 6.90 -14.72 7.23
N GLU A 69 5.95 -15.66 7.26
CA GLU A 69 6.07 -17.04 6.80
C GLU A 69 4.77 -17.40 6.03
N SER A 70 4.12 -18.51 6.35
CA SER A 70 2.79 -18.85 5.81
C SER A 70 1.67 -18.02 6.44
N ARG A 71 0.65 -17.70 5.64
CA ARG A 71 -0.61 -17.06 6.09
C ARG A 71 -1.35 -17.89 7.15
N PHE A 72 -1.10 -19.20 7.18
CA PHE A 72 -1.65 -20.14 8.17
C PHE A 72 -0.89 -20.13 9.51
N HIS A 73 0.33 -19.57 9.57
CA HIS A 73 1.12 -19.47 10.80
C HIS A 73 0.51 -18.41 11.74
N LYS A 74 0.06 -18.80 12.95
CA LYS A 74 -0.65 -17.92 13.92
C LYS A 74 0.15 -17.60 15.20
N LYS A 75 1.49 -17.62 15.14
CA LYS A 75 2.38 -17.17 16.22
C LYS A 75 3.25 -16.00 15.75
N PRO A 76 3.79 -15.18 16.68
CA PRO A 76 4.75 -14.14 16.33
C PRO A 76 6.01 -14.71 15.69
N VAL A 77 6.44 -14.10 14.59
CA VAL A 77 7.74 -14.33 13.94
C VAL A 77 8.50 -13.01 13.92
N PHE A 78 9.74 -13.06 14.39
CA PHE A 78 10.66 -11.93 14.44
C PHE A 78 11.90 -12.29 13.62
N TRP A 79 12.43 -11.33 12.88
CA TRP A 79 13.62 -11.52 12.06
C TRP A 79 14.88 -11.01 12.73
N GLY A 80 14.76 -10.03 13.62
CA GLY A 80 15.85 -9.43 14.37
C GLY A 80 16.08 -10.07 15.74
N GLN A 81 17.08 -9.55 16.44
CA GLN A 81 17.30 -9.88 17.85
C GLN A 81 16.25 -9.19 18.74
N ALA A 82 16.09 -9.67 19.98
CA ALA A 82 15.13 -9.08 20.93
C ALA A 82 15.37 -7.58 21.18
N SER A 83 16.62 -7.11 21.11
CA SER A 83 17.02 -5.70 21.22
C SER A 83 16.59 -4.84 20.03
N GLN A 84 16.33 -5.44 18.87
CA GLN A 84 15.98 -4.75 17.61
C GLN A 84 14.47 -4.68 17.37
N ARG A 85 13.64 -5.13 18.32
CA ARG A 85 12.18 -5.17 18.15
C ARG A 85 11.54 -3.79 17.99
N GLY A 86 12.08 -2.79 18.69
CA GLY A 86 11.71 -1.38 18.51
C GLY A 86 12.73 -0.69 17.59
N SER A 87 12.34 0.46 17.06
CA SER A 87 13.28 1.34 16.36
C SER A 87 14.04 2.22 17.35
N ASP A 88 15.31 2.49 17.08
CA ASP A 88 16.10 3.47 17.82
C ASP A 88 15.96 4.89 17.27
N GLU A 89 16.69 5.85 17.84
CA GLU A 89 16.64 7.27 17.44
C GLU A 89 17.19 7.54 16.03
N PHE A 90 17.99 6.61 15.49
CA PHE A 90 18.54 6.68 14.13
C PHE A 90 17.63 6.00 13.11
N GLY A 91 16.52 5.39 13.57
CA GLY A 91 15.59 4.67 12.71
C GLY A 91 16.11 3.29 12.30
N GLU A 92 17.04 2.70 13.07
CA GLU A 92 17.44 1.30 12.93
C GLU A 92 16.58 0.40 13.82
N GLY A 93 16.50 -0.90 13.52
CA GLY A 93 15.58 -1.81 14.18
C GLY A 93 14.13 -1.69 13.69
N GLY A 94 13.16 -1.97 14.56
CA GLY A 94 11.75 -2.06 14.16
C GLY A 94 11.50 -3.30 13.31
N ASP A 95 11.25 -4.41 14.00
CA ASP A 95 11.05 -5.74 13.41
C ASP A 95 9.64 -5.89 12.80
N VAL A 96 9.29 -7.11 12.39
CA VAL A 96 8.00 -7.48 11.80
C VAL A 96 6.82 -6.86 12.60
N SER A 97 6.04 -6.07 11.87
CA SER A 97 4.91 -5.28 12.40
C SER A 97 3.81 -6.13 13.04
N GLY A 98 2.96 -5.46 13.82
CA GLY A 98 1.87 -6.11 14.55
C GLY A 98 2.36 -7.09 15.62
N GLY A 99 3.59 -6.92 16.11
CA GLY A 99 4.23 -7.80 17.09
C GLY A 99 4.59 -9.17 16.49
N GLY A 100 5.24 -9.17 15.32
CA GLY A 100 5.65 -10.38 14.61
C GLY A 100 4.54 -10.99 13.74
N ALA A 101 3.54 -10.21 13.35
CA ALA A 101 2.35 -10.72 12.66
C ALA A 101 2.40 -10.54 11.15
N TYR A 102 2.90 -9.41 10.65
CA TYR A 102 2.87 -9.08 9.23
C TYR A 102 3.88 -7.98 8.87
N THR A 103 4.13 -7.83 7.57
CA THR A 103 4.72 -6.64 6.93
C THR A 103 3.74 -6.06 5.92
N HIS A 104 4.03 -4.89 5.36
CA HIS A 104 3.18 -4.22 4.37
C HIS A 104 3.66 -4.47 2.93
N MET A 105 2.75 -4.41 1.97
CA MET A 105 3.05 -4.40 0.54
C MET A 105 2.02 -3.60 -0.24
N THR A 106 2.47 -2.56 -0.93
CA THR A 106 1.63 -1.75 -1.82
C THR A 106 1.38 -2.51 -3.12
N MET A 107 0.11 -2.73 -3.46
CA MET A 107 -0.28 -3.43 -4.69
C MET A 107 -1.41 -2.66 -5.38
N VAL A 108 -1.30 -2.45 -6.69
CA VAL A 108 -2.34 -1.81 -7.51
C VAL A 108 -2.67 -2.67 -8.73
N ALA A 109 -3.94 -2.64 -9.16
CA ALA A 109 -4.38 -3.38 -10.34
C ALA A 109 -3.98 -2.62 -11.62
N GLY A 110 -3.16 -3.25 -12.47
CA GLY A 110 -2.85 -2.72 -13.80
C GLY A 110 -4.02 -2.82 -14.78
N ASN A 111 -4.97 -3.74 -14.57
CA ASN A 111 -6.14 -3.93 -15.43
C ASN A 111 -7.27 -4.68 -14.69
N ALA A 112 -8.36 -4.98 -15.40
CA ALA A 112 -9.52 -5.70 -14.84
C ALA A 112 -9.18 -7.09 -14.28
N THR A 113 -8.22 -7.81 -14.87
CA THR A 113 -7.74 -9.11 -14.34
C THR A 113 -7.03 -8.91 -13.01
N GLY A 114 -6.11 -7.93 -12.94
CA GLY A 114 -5.44 -7.54 -11.71
C GLY A 114 -6.42 -7.15 -10.61
N LEU A 115 -7.48 -6.40 -10.94
CA LEU A 115 -8.49 -6.00 -9.97
C LEU A 115 -9.25 -7.20 -9.39
N ARG A 116 -9.63 -8.17 -10.23
CA ARG A 116 -10.25 -9.42 -9.77
C ARG A 116 -9.30 -10.26 -8.92
N ASN A 117 -8.02 -10.30 -9.28
CA ASN A 117 -7.00 -10.98 -8.49
C ASN A 117 -6.82 -10.33 -7.12
N LEU A 118 -6.79 -8.98 -7.03
CA LEU A 118 -6.75 -8.29 -5.75
C LEU A 118 -8.00 -8.57 -4.89
N PHE A 119 -9.20 -8.61 -5.48
CA PHE A 119 -10.42 -9.01 -4.74
C PHE A 119 -10.31 -10.44 -4.19
N LYS A 120 -9.80 -11.38 -4.98
CA LYS A 120 -9.58 -12.76 -4.55
C LYS A 120 -8.53 -12.84 -3.44
N LEU A 121 -7.41 -12.12 -3.60
CA LEU A 121 -6.34 -12.04 -2.60
C LEU A 121 -6.85 -11.47 -1.27
N SER A 122 -7.59 -10.36 -1.28
CA SER A 122 -8.20 -9.77 -0.08
C SER A 122 -9.18 -10.73 0.58
N SER A 123 -10.01 -11.41 -0.21
CA SER A 123 -10.96 -12.43 0.29
C SER A 123 -10.23 -13.58 0.98
N LEU A 124 -9.21 -14.16 0.34
CA LEU A 124 -8.46 -15.30 0.88
C LEU A 124 -7.57 -14.90 2.07
N ALA A 125 -7.04 -13.67 2.09
CA ALA A 125 -6.34 -13.12 3.25
C ALA A 125 -7.24 -13.09 4.50
N SER A 126 -8.52 -12.78 4.32
CA SER A 126 -9.51 -12.82 5.41
C SER A 126 -9.96 -14.24 5.76
N ILE A 127 -10.27 -15.07 4.78
CA ILE A 127 -10.83 -16.42 5.01
C ILE A 127 -9.77 -17.38 5.58
N GLN A 128 -8.54 -17.32 5.08
CA GLN A 128 -7.48 -18.29 5.37
C GLN A 128 -6.36 -17.67 6.23
N GLY A 129 -6.01 -16.41 5.95
CA GLY A 129 -4.82 -15.76 6.48
C GLY A 129 -4.99 -15.00 7.79
N TYR A 130 -6.23 -14.84 8.28
CA TYR A 130 -6.51 -13.97 9.42
C TYR A 130 -5.81 -14.40 10.70
N TYR A 131 -5.01 -13.51 11.29
CA TYR A 131 -4.40 -13.72 12.61
C TYR A 131 -4.73 -12.56 13.54
N ARG A 132 -4.04 -11.42 13.35
CA ARG A 132 -4.41 -10.12 13.94
C ARG A 132 -5.03 -9.19 12.89
N LYS A 133 -4.65 -9.42 11.64
CA LYS A 133 -5.09 -8.74 10.42
C LYS A 133 -5.30 -9.82 9.34
N PRO A 134 -6.07 -9.54 8.26
CA PRO A 134 -6.17 -10.44 7.11
C PRO A 134 -4.85 -10.44 6.34
N ARG A 135 -4.13 -11.56 6.31
CA ARG A 135 -2.78 -11.63 5.73
C ARG A 135 -2.72 -12.49 4.49
N MET A 136 -1.98 -12.03 3.49
CA MET A 136 -1.51 -12.85 2.38
C MET A 136 -0.18 -13.53 2.76
N ASP A 137 0.33 -14.42 1.92
CA ASP A 137 1.73 -14.84 1.91
C ASP A 137 2.24 -14.89 0.46
N ARG A 138 3.56 -15.07 0.28
CA ARG A 138 4.19 -15.11 -1.04
C ARG A 138 3.57 -16.15 -1.99
N GLU A 139 3.23 -17.33 -1.47
CA GLU A 139 2.59 -18.41 -2.25
C GLU A 139 1.25 -17.93 -2.83
N LEU A 140 0.36 -17.43 -1.98
CA LEU A 140 -0.94 -16.94 -2.41
C LEU A 140 -0.82 -15.76 -3.39
N ILE A 141 0.12 -14.85 -3.16
CA ILE A 141 0.39 -13.73 -4.07
C ILE A 141 0.85 -14.25 -5.44
N ALA A 142 1.81 -15.19 -5.47
CA ALA A 142 2.34 -15.75 -6.71
C ALA A 142 1.26 -16.44 -7.57
N GLU A 143 0.33 -17.16 -6.94
CA GLU A 143 -0.79 -17.81 -7.63
C GLU A 143 -1.77 -16.82 -8.29
N ASN A 144 -1.74 -15.53 -7.91
CA ASN A 144 -2.71 -14.52 -8.34
C ASN A 144 -2.03 -13.20 -8.77
N ALA A 145 -0.75 -13.22 -9.15
CA ALA A 145 0.02 -12.01 -9.45
C ALA A 145 -0.33 -11.34 -10.80
N GLU A 146 -1.04 -12.05 -11.69
CA GLU A 146 -1.36 -11.56 -13.02
C GLU A 146 -2.12 -10.22 -12.98
N GLY A 147 -1.63 -9.24 -13.75
CA GLY A 147 -2.24 -7.92 -13.86
C GLY A 147 -2.03 -7.01 -12.64
N ILE A 148 -1.21 -7.40 -11.67
CA ILE A 148 -0.91 -6.60 -10.48
C ILE A 148 0.46 -5.93 -10.64
N ILE A 149 0.54 -4.67 -10.21
CA ILE A 149 1.78 -3.90 -10.04
C ILE A 149 2.01 -3.76 -8.53
N ALA A 150 3.21 -4.05 -8.05
CA ALA A 150 3.56 -3.97 -6.64
C ALA A 150 4.87 -3.22 -6.42
N THR A 151 5.20 -2.96 -5.15
CA THR A 151 6.39 -2.21 -4.77
C THR A 151 7.17 -2.87 -3.64
N THR A 152 8.36 -2.35 -3.35
CA THR A 152 9.12 -2.68 -2.14
C THR A 152 8.46 -2.26 -0.82
N GLY A 153 7.38 -1.47 -0.87
CA GLY A 153 6.56 -1.07 0.27
C GLY A 153 7.09 0.12 1.07
N CYS A 154 6.27 0.55 2.04
CA CYS A 154 6.57 1.56 3.05
C CYS A 154 7.64 1.07 4.07
N PRO A 155 8.00 1.86 5.10
CA PRO A 155 8.89 1.39 6.16
C PRO A 155 8.45 0.09 6.83
N SER A 156 7.15 -0.17 6.96
CA SER A 156 6.61 -1.42 7.51
C SER A 156 6.66 -2.60 6.52
N GLY A 157 7.16 -2.40 5.31
CA GLY A 157 7.37 -3.43 4.30
C GLY A 157 8.59 -4.31 4.58
N GLU A 158 8.60 -5.50 3.96
CA GLU A 158 9.62 -6.51 4.21
C GLU A 158 11.03 -6.05 3.85
N VAL A 159 11.22 -5.44 2.67
CA VAL A 159 12.55 -5.00 2.19
C VAL A 159 13.16 -3.98 3.15
N GLN A 160 12.40 -2.95 3.53
CA GLN A 160 12.87 -1.92 4.44
C GLN A 160 13.09 -2.46 5.87
N THR A 161 12.22 -3.35 6.34
CA THR A 161 12.41 -4.03 7.64
C THR A 161 13.72 -4.80 7.68
N ARG A 162 14.04 -5.57 6.63
CA ARG A 162 15.32 -6.28 6.53
C ARG A 162 16.52 -5.33 6.51
N LEU A 163 16.43 -4.22 5.78
CA LEU A 163 17.49 -3.19 5.77
C LEU A 163 17.75 -2.61 7.17
N ARG A 164 16.70 -2.20 7.89
CA ARG A 164 16.85 -1.66 9.26
C ARG A 164 17.37 -2.67 10.28
N LEU A 165 17.19 -3.97 10.02
CA LEU A 165 17.75 -5.04 10.85
C LEU A 165 19.20 -5.38 10.49
N GLY A 166 19.81 -4.70 9.51
CA GLY A 166 21.16 -4.98 9.02
C GLY A 166 21.26 -6.24 8.15
N GLN A 167 20.13 -6.73 7.62
CA GLN A 167 20.01 -8.01 6.93
C GLN A 167 19.98 -7.81 5.41
N ARG A 168 21.06 -7.23 4.88
CA ARG A 168 21.15 -6.76 3.50
C ARG A 168 20.87 -7.85 2.46
N GLU A 169 21.45 -9.03 2.62
CA GLU A 169 21.26 -10.17 1.71
C GLU A 169 19.79 -10.63 1.70
N ALA A 170 19.14 -10.63 2.86
CA ALA A 170 17.72 -10.98 2.97
C ALA A 170 16.81 -9.90 2.33
N ALA A 171 17.19 -8.62 2.42
CA ALA A 171 16.48 -7.54 1.75
C ALA A 171 16.56 -7.67 0.21
N ILE A 172 17.75 -7.96 -0.32
CA ILE A 172 17.99 -8.22 -1.74
C ILE A 172 17.17 -9.43 -2.20
N GLN A 173 17.23 -10.54 -1.44
CA GLN A 173 16.48 -11.75 -1.77
C GLN A 173 14.98 -11.49 -1.80
N ALA A 174 14.43 -10.81 -0.78
CA ALA A 174 13.02 -10.49 -0.75
C ALA A 174 12.58 -9.64 -1.95
N ALA A 175 13.36 -8.60 -2.30
CA ALA A 175 13.06 -7.78 -3.49
C ALA A 175 13.17 -8.59 -4.79
N SER A 176 14.14 -9.51 -4.90
CA SER A 176 14.28 -10.41 -6.05
C SER A 176 13.09 -11.36 -6.17
N ASP A 177 12.68 -11.99 -5.07
CA ASP A 177 11.53 -12.91 -5.06
C ASP A 177 10.26 -12.21 -5.54
N TYR A 178 9.99 -11.00 -5.04
CA TYR A 178 8.82 -10.23 -5.48
C TYR A 178 8.95 -9.74 -6.93
N LYS A 179 10.15 -9.37 -7.38
CA LYS A 179 10.39 -9.07 -8.80
C LYS A 179 10.06 -10.26 -9.68
N ASP A 180 10.42 -11.48 -9.27
CA ASP A 180 10.11 -12.71 -10.01
C ASP A 180 8.62 -13.02 -10.01
N ILE A 181 7.94 -12.79 -8.88
CA ILE A 181 6.49 -13.00 -8.74
C ILE A 181 5.67 -12.06 -9.63
N PHE A 182 5.95 -10.76 -9.58
CA PHE A 182 5.16 -9.76 -10.32
C PHE A 182 5.67 -9.54 -11.75
N GLY A 183 6.93 -9.87 -12.01
CA GLY A 183 7.64 -9.61 -13.24
C GLY A 183 8.36 -8.26 -13.25
N ALA A 184 9.46 -8.16 -13.99
CA ALA A 184 10.36 -7.00 -14.01
C ALA A 184 9.66 -5.66 -14.37
N GLY A 185 8.58 -5.69 -15.15
CA GLY A 185 7.81 -4.48 -15.51
C GLY A 185 6.80 -4.05 -14.45
N ASN A 186 6.58 -4.84 -13.40
CA ASN A 186 5.47 -4.67 -12.44
C ASN A 186 5.95 -4.59 -10.98
N PHE A 187 7.26 -4.52 -10.74
CA PHE A 187 7.80 -4.36 -9.40
C PHE A 187 8.70 -3.12 -9.31
N PHE A 188 8.33 -2.18 -8.44
CA PHE A 188 8.96 -0.85 -8.35
C PHE A 188 9.63 -0.63 -7.00
N LEU A 189 10.70 0.17 -7.01
CA LEU A 189 11.39 0.60 -5.80
C LEU A 189 10.63 1.79 -5.20
N GLU A 190 9.76 1.54 -4.22
CA GLU A 190 8.97 2.59 -3.57
C GLU A 190 9.81 3.41 -2.61
N LEU A 191 9.71 4.73 -2.75
CA LEU A 191 10.49 5.73 -2.03
C LEU A 191 9.55 6.75 -1.39
N MET A 192 9.76 6.99 -0.10
CA MET A 192 9.00 7.94 0.72
C MET A 192 9.95 8.87 1.49
N ASP A 193 9.50 10.10 1.75
CA ASP A 193 10.18 11.05 2.61
C ASP A 193 9.18 11.96 3.33
N HIS A 194 9.13 11.79 4.64
CA HIS A 194 8.45 12.64 5.61
C HIS A 194 9.47 13.31 6.55
N GLY A 195 10.75 13.30 6.17
CA GLY A 195 11.85 13.80 6.98
C GLY A 195 12.24 12.92 8.18
N LEU A 196 11.82 11.65 8.19
CA LEU A 196 11.99 10.75 9.34
C LEU A 196 13.31 9.95 9.28
N PRO A 197 13.98 9.72 10.42
CA PRO A 197 15.17 8.87 10.48
C PRO A 197 14.94 7.45 9.92
N ILE A 198 13.76 6.86 10.19
CA ILE A 198 13.40 5.51 9.74
C ILE A 198 13.39 5.33 8.22
N GLU A 199 13.14 6.42 7.47
CA GLU A 199 13.13 6.42 6.00
C GLU A 199 14.51 6.72 5.44
N ARG A 200 15.25 7.62 6.11
CA ARG A 200 16.61 8.01 5.71
C ARG A 200 17.61 6.88 5.94
N SER A 201 17.49 6.12 7.03
CA SER A 201 18.40 5.03 7.39
C SER A 201 18.43 3.91 6.34
N VAL A 202 17.33 3.70 5.62
CA VAL A 202 17.23 2.64 4.60
C VAL A 202 17.44 3.12 3.17
N ARG A 203 17.40 4.43 2.90
CA ARG A 203 17.37 4.97 1.53
C ARG A 203 18.55 4.52 0.67
N GLU A 204 19.76 4.58 1.20
CA GLU A 204 20.96 4.17 0.46
C GLU A 204 20.89 2.69 0.08
N GLY A 205 20.56 1.82 1.04
CA GLY A 205 20.41 0.38 0.79
C GLY A 205 19.27 0.07 -0.19
N LEU A 206 18.18 0.83 -0.14
CA LEU A 206 17.05 0.68 -1.05
C LEU A 206 17.45 1.07 -2.49
N LEU A 207 18.18 2.17 -2.67
CA LEU A 207 18.72 2.58 -3.97
C LEU A 207 19.76 1.59 -4.51
N GLU A 208 20.57 0.98 -3.65
CA GLU A 208 21.48 -0.10 -4.03
C GLU A 208 20.72 -1.32 -4.56
N ILE A 209 19.68 -1.76 -3.85
CA ILE A 209 18.79 -2.85 -4.30
C ILE A 209 18.15 -2.51 -5.64
N GLY A 210 17.65 -1.28 -5.81
CA GLY A 210 17.05 -0.83 -7.06
C GLY A 210 18.02 -0.89 -8.24
N LYS A 211 19.28 -0.50 -8.05
CA LYS A 211 20.32 -0.61 -9.08
C LYS A 211 20.70 -2.06 -9.37
N LEU A 212 20.87 -2.88 -8.33
CA LEU A 212 21.27 -4.28 -8.45
C LEU A 212 20.23 -5.12 -9.20
N LEU A 213 18.95 -4.87 -8.89
CA LEU A 213 17.83 -5.61 -9.44
C LEU A 213 17.11 -4.88 -10.56
N ASP A 214 17.63 -3.75 -11.06
CA ASP A 214 17.02 -2.94 -12.12
C ASP A 214 15.53 -2.63 -11.85
N LEU A 215 15.24 -2.14 -10.64
CA LEU A 215 13.89 -1.74 -10.23
C LEU A 215 13.69 -0.24 -10.50
N PRO A 216 12.66 0.16 -11.27
CA PRO A 216 12.39 1.58 -11.47
C PRO A 216 11.97 2.26 -10.16
N PRO A 217 12.52 3.44 -9.82
CA PRO A 217 12.15 4.16 -8.62
C PRO A 217 10.72 4.71 -8.71
N LEU A 218 9.98 4.72 -7.60
CA LEU A 218 8.61 5.21 -7.55
C LEU A 218 8.40 6.05 -6.29
N ALA A 219 8.18 7.35 -6.46
CA ALA A 219 7.90 8.24 -5.34
C ALA A 219 6.43 8.12 -4.91
N THR A 220 6.19 7.86 -3.63
CA THR A 220 4.87 7.86 -3.01
C THR A 220 4.90 8.65 -1.69
N ASN A 221 3.73 8.89 -1.09
CA ASN A 221 3.60 9.76 0.09
C ASN A 221 2.67 9.19 1.17
N ASP A 222 2.26 7.93 1.03
CA ASP A 222 1.50 7.19 2.05
C ASP A 222 0.38 8.03 2.72
N SER A 223 -0.45 8.67 1.90
CA SER A 223 -1.33 9.72 2.43
C SER A 223 -2.47 9.11 3.25
N HIS A 224 -2.68 9.60 4.48
CA HIS A 224 -3.73 9.16 5.39
C HIS A 224 -4.85 10.20 5.56
N TYR A 225 -4.65 11.42 5.07
CA TYR A 225 -5.65 12.49 5.07
C TYR A 225 -5.56 13.28 3.77
N VAL A 226 -6.55 14.12 3.47
CA VAL A 226 -6.64 14.82 2.18
C VAL A 226 -5.73 16.03 2.14
N THR A 227 -5.80 16.88 3.17
CA THR A 227 -5.10 18.17 3.23
C THR A 227 -4.28 18.29 4.51
N LYS A 228 -3.21 19.11 4.46
CA LYS A 228 -2.25 19.28 5.56
C LYS A 228 -2.90 19.67 6.90
N ASP A 229 -3.94 20.50 6.87
CA ASP A 229 -4.67 20.96 8.06
C ASP A 229 -5.43 19.84 8.81
N GLN A 230 -5.58 18.66 8.20
CA GLN A 230 -6.23 17.51 8.81
C GLN A 230 -5.31 16.67 9.71
N ALA A 231 -4.01 17.00 9.80
CA ALA A 231 -3.04 16.24 10.58
C ALA A 231 -3.47 16.07 12.06
N ASP A 232 -3.98 17.12 12.70
CA ASP A 232 -4.45 17.05 14.09
C ASP A 232 -5.72 16.19 14.24
N THR A 233 -6.62 16.26 13.26
CA THR A 233 -7.85 15.43 13.24
C THR A 233 -7.50 13.96 13.05
N HIS A 234 -6.54 13.66 12.17
CA HIS A 234 -5.99 12.31 12.02
C HIS A 234 -5.32 11.82 13.31
N SER A 235 -4.54 12.67 14.00
CA SER A 235 -3.96 12.30 15.30
C SER A 235 -5.02 11.94 16.35
N ALA A 236 -6.16 12.63 16.34
CA ALA A 236 -7.29 12.29 17.19
C ALA A 236 -7.96 10.95 16.79
N LEU A 237 -8.07 10.65 15.49
CA LEU A 237 -8.56 9.36 15.00
C LEU A 237 -7.70 8.19 15.51
N LEU A 238 -6.37 8.32 15.46
CA LEU A 238 -5.45 7.30 15.98
C LEU A 238 -5.61 7.08 17.50
N CYS A 239 -6.00 8.11 18.24
CA CYS A 239 -6.31 7.96 19.67
C CYS A 239 -7.55 7.09 19.92
N VAL A 240 -8.57 7.19 19.04
CA VAL A 240 -9.75 6.31 19.09
C VAL A 240 -9.34 4.86 18.86
N GLN A 241 -8.48 4.60 17.87
CA GLN A 241 -7.94 3.27 17.59
C GLN A 241 -7.16 2.70 18.77
N ALA A 242 -6.28 3.50 19.37
CA ALA A 242 -5.38 3.08 20.44
C ALA A 242 -6.06 3.00 21.82
N GLY A 243 -7.26 3.56 21.97
CA GLY A 243 -7.91 3.71 23.27
C GLY A 243 -7.12 4.59 24.24
N LYS A 244 -6.43 5.62 23.71
CA LYS A 244 -5.55 6.52 24.47
C LYS A 244 -5.99 7.97 24.36
N THR A 245 -5.52 8.82 25.28
CA THR A 245 -5.80 10.26 25.25
C THR A 245 -4.77 11.01 24.41
N LEU A 246 -5.13 12.17 23.85
CA LEU A 246 -4.21 13.03 23.10
C LEU A 246 -2.96 13.44 23.92
N ASN A 247 -3.12 13.57 25.24
CA ASN A 247 -2.05 13.97 26.15
C ASN A 247 -1.14 12.79 26.57
N ASP A 248 -1.45 11.54 26.21
CA ASP A 248 -0.58 10.40 26.49
C ASP A 248 0.64 10.42 25.53
N PRO A 249 1.86 10.65 26.05
CA PRO A 249 3.06 10.72 25.21
C PRO A 249 3.42 9.37 24.57
N THR A 250 2.86 8.27 25.09
CA THR A 250 3.09 6.90 24.61
C THR A 250 2.02 6.41 23.62
N ARG A 251 1.11 7.29 23.19
CA ARG A 251 0.08 6.94 22.21
C ARG A 251 0.69 6.69 20.83
N PHE A 252 0.02 5.85 20.05
CA PHE A 252 0.34 5.73 18.64
C PHE A 252 -0.04 7.04 17.92
N LYS A 253 0.92 7.61 17.21
CA LYS A 253 0.77 8.80 16.39
C LYS A 253 1.79 8.74 15.26
N PHE A 254 1.51 9.44 14.18
CA PHE A 254 2.50 9.67 13.14
C PHE A 254 3.42 10.81 13.59
N ASP A 255 4.68 10.74 13.18
CA ASP A 255 5.62 11.83 13.36
C ASP A 255 5.63 12.69 12.08
N GLY A 256 5.51 14.01 12.24
CA GLY A 256 5.33 14.94 11.14
C GLY A 256 3.86 15.11 10.69
N ASP A 257 3.66 15.99 9.71
CA ASP A 257 2.36 16.40 9.16
C ASP A 257 2.26 16.19 7.63
N GLY A 258 3.14 15.34 7.09
CA GLY A 258 3.36 15.19 5.65
C GLY A 258 2.46 14.19 4.92
N TYR A 259 1.51 13.53 5.60
CA TYR A 259 0.75 12.39 5.09
C TYR A 259 -0.57 12.80 4.41
N PHE A 260 -0.50 13.82 3.56
CA PHE A 260 -1.62 14.33 2.77
C PHE A 260 -1.36 14.21 1.26
N LEU A 261 -2.35 14.57 0.43
CA LEU A 261 -2.12 14.72 -1.01
C LEU A 261 -1.25 15.95 -1.29
N LYS A 262 0.08 15.79 -1.23
CA LYS A 262 1.02 16.83 -1.67
C LYS A 262 0.79 17.18 -3.15
N SER A 263 0.97 18.44 -3.50
CA SER A 263 0.93 18.89 -4.89
C SER A 263 2.06 18.25 -5.71
N ALA A 264 1.92 18.29 -7.04
CA ALA A 264 2.99 17.83 -7.93
C ALA A 264 4.28 18.63 -7.75
N GLU A 265 4.18 19.93 -7.46
CA GLU A 265 5.31 20.81 -7.19
C GLU A 265 6.07 20.38 -5.93
N GLU A 266 5.37 20.19 -4.80
CA GLU A 266 5.98 19.75 -3.54
C GLU A 266 6.69 18.39 -3.68
N MET A 267 6.07 17.43 -4.37
CA MET A 267 6.69 16.12 -4.58
C MET A 267 7.92 16.21 -5.49
N ARG A 268 7.84 16.97 -6.59
CA ARG A 268 8.93 17.09 -7.57
C ARG A 268 10.09 17.93 -7.06
N GLU A 269 9.84 18.95 -6.26
CA GLU A 269 10.88 19.81 -5.67
C GLU A 269 11.94 18.97 -4.92
N TYR A 270 11.50 17.89 -4.28
CA TYR A 270 12.34 16.94 -3.59
C TYR A 270 12.84 15.83 -4.51
N TRP A 271 11.93 15.04 -5.08
CA TRP A 271 12.28 13.78 -5.76
C TRP A 271 13.03 13.98 -7.07
N ASP A 272 12.80 15.06 -7.81
CA ASP A 272 13.52 15.30 -9.07
C ASP A 272 15.01 15.63 -8.82
N LYS A 273 15.36 16.08 -7.60
CA LYS A 273 16.75 16.31 -7.18
C LYS A 273 17.38 15.06 -6.56
N GLU A 274 16.64 14.37 -5.69
CA GLU A 274 17.15 13.23 -4.93
C GLU A 274 17.21 11.94 -5.74
N VAL A 275 16.16 11.62 -6.49
CA VAL A 275 16.04 10.40 -7.28
C VAL A 275 15.30 10.71 -8.60
N PRO A 276 16.00 11.23 -9.62
CA PRO A 276 15.41 11.57 -10.90
C PRO A 276 14.59 10.41 -11.50
N GLY A 277 13.38 10.73 -11.99
CA GLY A 277 12.45 9.76 -12.55
C GLY A 277 11.49 9.09 -11.56
N ALA A 278 11.72 9.21 -10.24
CA ALA A 278 10.84 8.61 -9.24
C ALA A 278 9.39 9.16 -9.31
N ALA A 279 9.24 10.47 -9.50
CA ALA A 279 7.93 11.11 -9.68
C ALA A 279 7.32 10.81 -11.06
N ASP A 280 8.14 10.69 -12.10
CA ASP A 280 7.69 10.40 -13.47
C ASP A 280 7.10 8.99 -13.58
N ASN A 281 7.67 8.02 -12.89
CA ASN A 281 7.14 6.65 -12.87
C ASN A 281 5.73 6.57 -12.27
N THR A 282 5.30 7.56 -11.46
CA THR A 282 3.89 7.63 -11.02
C THR A 282 2.93 7.88 -12.19
N LEU A 283 3.35 8.67 -13.18
CA LEU A 283 2.58 8.93 -14.40
C LEU A 283 2.64 7.74 -15.34
N LEU A 284 3.80 7.07 -15.45
CA LEU A 284 3.94 5.83 -16.23
C LEU A 284 2.94 4.77 -15.77
N ILE A 285 2.86 4.52 -14.45
CA ILE A 285 1.88 3.58 -13.89
C ILE A 285 0.47 4.08 -14.16
N ALA A 286 0.18 5.36 -13.90
CA ALA A 286 -1.13 5.93 -14.12
C ALA A 286 -1.59 5.83 -15.58
N GLU A 287 -0.70 5.97 -16.56
CA GLU A 287 -0.99 5.80 -17.99
C GLU A 287 -1.27 4.32 -18.31
N ARG A 288 -0.41 3.42 -17.81
CA ARG A 288 -0.45 1.98 -18.08
C ARG A 288 -1.68 1.27 -17.50
N VAL A 289 -2.24 1.77 -16.40
CA VAL A 289 -3.46 1.20 -15.79
C VAL A 289 -4.62 1.23 -16.80
N GLU A 290 -5.26 0.11 -17.06
CA GLU A 290 -6.38 0.03 -17.99
C GLU A 290 -7.72 0.38 -17.32
N SER A 291 -8.79 0.43 -18.11
CA SER A 291 -10.14 0.64 -17.58
C SER A 291 -10.62 -0.55 -16.74
N TYR A 292 -11.25 -0.28 -15.60
CA TYR A 292 -11.92 -1.29 -14.77
C TYR A 292 -13.39 -1.52 -15.15
N GLU A 293 -13.88 -0.92 -16.23
CA GLU A 293 -15.31 -0.95 -16.62
C GLU A 293 -15.87 -2.38 -16.70
N ASP A 294 -15.11 -3.38 -17.18
CA ASP A 294 -15.56 -4.78 -17.25
C ASP A 294 -15.81 -5.44 -15.88
N VAL A 295 -15.23 -4.90 -14.79
CA VAL A 295 -15.49 -5.37 -13.43
C VAL A 295 -16.83 -4.84 -12.90
N TYR A 296 -17.14 -3.59 -13.19
CA TYR A 296 -18.31 -2.87 -12.65
C TYR A 296 -19.51 -2.80 -13.58
N THR A 297 -19.34 -3.15 -14.86
CA THR A 297 -20.46 -3.28 -15.80
C THR A 297 -21.47 -4.30 -15.27
N HIS A 298 -22.74 -3.92 -15.31
CA HIS A 298 -23.82 -4.80 -14.91
C HIS A 298 -23.78 -6.12 -15.70
N LYS A 299 -23.84 -7.24 -14.98
CA LYS A 299 -24.02 -8.58 -15.54
C LYS A 299 -25.14 -9.23 -14.74
N ASP A 300 -26.08 -9.88 -15.42
CA ASP A 300 -27.07 -10.70 -14.74
C ASP A 300 -26.35 -11.88 -14.08
N ARG A 301 -26.38 -11.93 -12.75
CA ARG A 301 -25.79 -12.97 -11.92
C ARG A 301 -26.86 -13.71 -11.13
N MET A 302 -28.11 -13.69 -11.60
CA MET A 302 -29.19 -14.45 -10.99
C MET A 302 -28.84 -15.94 -11.02
N PRO A 303 -28.90 -16.65 -9.88
CA PRO A 303 -28.71 -18.09 -9.87
C PRO A 303 -29.70 -18.76 -10.80
N VAL A 304 -29.21 -19.66 -11.65
CA VAL A 304 -30.06 -20.48 -12.51
C VAL A 304 -30.63 -21.59 -11.63
N PHE A 305 -31.94 -21.57 -11.40
CA PHE A 305 -32.64 -22.62 -10.67
C PHE A 305 -32.75 -23.86 -11.54
N ASP A 306 -32.35 -25.01 -11.01
CA ASP A 306 -32.46 -26.28 -11.71
C ASP A 306 -33.93 -26.71 -11.74
N VAL A 307 -34.55 -26.65 -12.92
CA VAL A 307 -35.94 -27.03 -13.15
C VAL A 307 -36.03 -28.43 -13.76
N PRO A 308 -37.12 -29.18 -13.52
CA PRO A 308 -37.32 -30.46 -14.17
C PRO A 308 -37.25 -30.36 -15.71
N GLU A 309 -36.85 -31.44 -16.36
CA GLU A 309 -36.74 -31.52 -17.82
C GLU A 309 -38.05 -31.04 -18.49
N GLY A 310 -37.94 -30.11 -19.44
CA GLY A 310 -39.07 -29.52 -20.16
C GLY A 310 -39.61 -28.21 -19.57
N HIS A 311 -39.05 -27.71 -18.46
CA HIS A 311 -39.36 -26.39 -17.91
C HIS A 311 -38.22 -25.38 -18.21
N THR A 312 -38.57 -24.09 -18.18
CA THR A 312 -37.65 -22.94 -18.34
C THR A 312 -37.97 -21.88 -17.30
#